data_AF-A0A2W5T569-F1
#
_entry.id   AF-A0A2W5T569-F1
#
_cell.length_a   1.000
_cell.length_b   1.000
_cell.length_c   1.000
_cell.angle_alpha   90.00
_cell.angle_beta   90.00
_cell.angle_gamma   90.00
#
_symmetry.space_group_name_H-M   'P 1'
#
loop_
_entity.id
_entity.type
_entity.pdbx_description
1 polymer ?
#
loop_
_entity_poly.entity_id
_entity_poly.type
_entity_poly.pdbx_seq_one_letter_code
_entity_poly.pdbx_strand_id
1 'polypeptide(L)'
;MGHLSPTRLIHRGFVPMPPSLRLKDARIRSFTENLQREAAPKLTDSNVIEILSAVGDRSGLSYEKAKSNLTKPGITRAEQFAIASAGLSRDEKADLTQLLEKSGFNMDLGAKNFLEALVGKAPLIETFGPLTITGDQKNGIAGIARPGEVIEAINLSTAPSGRLHLTDTMVISTADASGKFLGQMPDVREGDMIRMRTRAADGSTSDWLTIEAKGIETRDTRNAVVNLERMDLAAVGTTGEVTVTHNTARPLSEPGASIRFTNARTGEKFDFKATENGSIPAGLKLKGKAGDEFKVSVSDGKNNVDMSSISGSIKVPGGATDIVGVDLPDPKLHNDDLNADGTPKFKTERFTGPLFIDGPSAADVRQGAIGNCYFPAALASVAAMQPDIIKNMVKDNGDGTYTVKFNTANSYSGGRPVEVKVDGDLYVRSFGGPLYGGSLGGSTAKDKMELWFPIVEKAYAQWKGSFDTIGNGGVAGQVMAEVMGRPYSYENLSAANADRMFERIKTAAAAGKPMAAGTYGTDQSARYTNTGVYANHAYSVLGVEEKNGEKFVKLRNPWGQSEYGHDGKNDGFFTMPLAKFAELYRAVHIIN
;
A
#
# COMPACT_ATOMS: atom_id res chain seq x y z
N MET A 1 -39.27 -16.98 -52.74
CA MET A 1 -39.62 -16.64 -51.35
C MET A 1 -38.54 -17.25 -50.47
N GLY A 2 -37.55 -16.55 -49.93
CA GLY A 2 -37.58 -15.21 -49.34
C GLY A 2 -37.33 -15.39 -47.84
N HIS A 3 -36.07 -15.32 -47.41
CA HIS A 3 -35.67 -14.46 -46.29
C HIS A 3 -34.15 -14.45 -46.11
N LEU A 4 -33.58 -13.31 -46.49
CA LEU A 4 -32.26 -12.82 -46.10
C LEU A 4 -32.25 -12.57 -44.58
N SER A 5 -31.16 -12.91 -43.91
CA SER A 5 -30.80 -12.38 -42.59
C SER A 5 -29.50 -11.58 -42.74
N PRO A 6 -29.45 -10.30 -42.32
CA PRO A 6 -28.35 -9.40 -42.67
C PRO A 6 -27.19 -9.47 -41.68
N THR A 7 -26.00 -9.73 -42.20
CA THR A 7 -24.73 -9.42 -41.54
C THR A 7 -24.62 -7.90 -41.36
N ARG A 8 -24.89 -7.38 -40.15
CA ARG A 8 -24.56 -5.99 -39.82
C ARG A 8 -23.04 -5.85 -39.74
N LEU A 9 -22.44 -5.35 -40.82
CA LEU A 9 -21.16 -4.64 -40.72
C LEU A 9 -21.36 -3.45 -39.77
N ILE A 10 -20.65 -3.45 -38.65
CA ILE A 10 -20.51 -2.26 -37.81
C ILE A 10 -19.63 -1.29 -38.62
N HIS A 11 -20.25 -0.36 -39.34
CA HIS A 11 -19.55 0.80 -39.88
C HIS A 11 -18.97 1.58 -38.69
N ARG A 12 -17.63 1.56 -38.54
CA ARG A 12 -16.92 2.51 -37.68
C ARG A 12 -17.33 3.91 -38.16
N GLY A 13 -18.03 4.65 -37.31
CA GLY A 13 -18.54 5.97 -37.63
C GLY A 13 -17.40 6.88 -38.08
N PHE A 14 -17.46 7.31 -39.33
CA PHE A 14 -16.59 8.35 -39.84
C PHE A 14 -17.03 9.66 -39.18
N VAL A 15 -16.23 10.21 -38.26
CA VAL A 15 -16.41 11.57 -37.76
C VAL A 15 -15.75 12.51 -38.78
N PRO A 16 -16.52 13.29 -39.56
CA PRO A 16 -15.92 14.22 -40.52
C PRO A 16 -15.14 15.31 -39.78
N MET A 17 -14.05 15.78 -40.39
CA MET A 17 -13.26 16.89 -39.82
C MET A 17 -14.16 18.11 -39.57
N PRO A 18 -13.86 18.94 -38.55
CA PRO A 18 -14.54 20.19 -38.33
C PRO A 18 -14.57 21.01 -39.65
N PRO A 19 -15.72 21.57 -40.07
CA PRO A 19 -15.82 22.35 -41.32
C PRO A 19 -14.82 23.53 -41.41
N SER A 20 -14.26 23.93 -40.27
CA SER A 20 -13.28 24.99 -40.10
C SER A 20 -11.81 24.56 -40.33
N LEU A 21 -11.52 23.25 -40.40
CA LEU A 21 -10.17 22.70 -40.53
C LEU A 21 -9.84 22.40 -42.01
N ARG A 22 -9.07 23.29 -42.66
CA ARG A 22 -8.74 23.20 -44.10
C ARG A 22 -7.24 22.98 -44.30
N LEU A 23 -6.81 21.73 -44.22
CA LEU A 23 -5.39 21.34 -44.35
C LEU A 23 -5.01 21.18 -45.84
N LYS A 24 -4.00 21.92 -46.32
CA LYS A 24 -3.55 21.89 -47.72
C LYS A 24 -2.59 20.75 -48.01
N ASP A 25 -1.69 20.45 -47.09
CA ASP A 25 -0.73 19.37 -47.20
C ASP A 25 -1.44 18.01 -47.14
N ALA A 26 -1.17 17.15 -48.13
CA ALA A 26 -1.85 15.88 -48.28
C ALA A 26 -1.48 14.88 -47.17
N ARG A 27 -0.25 14.94 -46.63
CA ARG A 27 0.22 14.02 -45.59
C ARG A 27 -0.28 14.46 -44.21
N ILE A 28 -0.21 15.75 -43.89
CA ILE A 28 -0.79 16.31 -42.65
C ILE A 28 -2.30 16.05 -42.64
N ARG A 29 -2.99 16.25 -43.78
CA ARG A 29 -4.42 15.95 -43.92
C ARG A 29 -4.71 14.47 -43.70
N SER A 30 -3.98 13.58 -44.38
CA SER A 30 -4.18 12.13 -44.26
C SER A 30 -3.93 11.62 -42.83
N PHE A 31 -2.88 12.09 -42.17
CA PHE A 31 -2.62 11.80 -40.76
C PHE A 31 -3.77 12.25 -39.87
N THR A 32 -4.24 13.49 -40.04
CA THR A 32 -5.33 14.08 -39.25
C THR A 32 -6.62 13.29 -39.42
N GLU A 33 -6.96 12.90 -40.66
CA GLU A 33 -8.13 12.08 -40.96
C GLU A 33 -8.04 10.67 -40.38
N ASN A 34 -6.84 10.07 -40.35
CA ASN A 34 -6.60 8.79 -39.68
C ASN A 34 -6.81 8.90 -38.18
N LEU A 35 -6.22 9.92 -37.55
CA LEU A 35 -6.31 10.15 -36.11
C LEU A 35 -7.76 10.41 -35.65
N GLN A 36 -8.54 11.16 -36.45
CA GLN A 36 -9.94 11.45 -36.17
C GLN A 36 -10.83 10.18 -36.14
N ARG A 37 -10.41 9.09 -36.80
CA ARG A 37 -11.12 7.81 -36.83
C ARG A 37 -10.86 6.95 -35.59
N GLU A 38 -9.94 7.33 -34.72
CA GLU A 38 -9.66 6.62 -33.47
C GLU A 38 -10.76 6.85 -32.43
N ALA A 39 -10.93 5.90 -31.50
CA ALA A 39 -11.97 5.97 -30.47
C ALA A 39 -11.77 7.16 -29.50
N ALA A 40 -10.53 7.60 -29.32
CA ALA A 40 -10.14 8.76 -28.53
C ALA A 40 -8.98 9.49 -29.23
N PRO A 41 -9.25 10.37 -30.21
CA PRO A 41 -8.22 11.03 -31.01
C PRO A 41 -7.26 11.84 -30.12
N LYS A 42 -5.99 11.44 -30.09
CA LYS A 42 -4.95 12.08 -29.26
C LYS A 42 -3.65 12.25 -30.02
N LEU A 43 -3.12 13.47 -30.04
CA LEU A 43 -1.79 13.76 -30.55
C LEU A 43 -0.76 13.46 -29.46
N THR A 44 0.17 12.55 -29.71
CA THR A 44 1.17 12.10 -28.74
C THR A 44 2.59 12.42 -29.21
N ASP A 45 3.55 12.36 -28.30
CA ASP A 45 4.98 12.54 -28.65
C ASP A 45 5.48 11.47 -29.62
N SER A 46 4.85 10.30 -29.65
CA SER A 46 5.18 9.21 -30.58
C SER A 46 4.58 9.42 -31.97
N ASN A 47 3.32 9.85 -32.06
CA ASN A 47 2.64 10.00 -33.36
C ASN A 47 2.88 11.36 -34.03
N VAL A 48 3.30 12.39 -33.28
CA VAL A 48 3.66 13.70 -33.85
C VAL A 48 4.80 13.57 -34.85
N ILE A 49 5.66 12.56 -34.73
CA ILE A 49 6.76 12.27 -35.66
C ILE A 49 6.27 12.10 -37.11
N GLU A 50 5.06 11.59 -37.33
CA GLU A 50 4.50 11.46 -38.68
C GLU A 50 4.23 12.85 -39.29
N ILE A 51 3.74 13.80 -38.49
CA ILE A 51 3.59 15.20 -38.89
C ILE A 51 4.96 15.84 -39.13
N LEU A 52 5.93 15.59 -38.24
CA LEU A 52 7.29 16.13 -38.39
C LEU A 52 7.99 15.62 -39.65
N SER A 53 7.72 14.36 -40.02
CA SER A 53 8.22 13.73 -41.23
C SER A 53 7.54 14.28 -42.49
N ALA A 54 6.28 14.69 -42.38
CA ALA A 54 5.56 15.35 -43.46
C ALA A 54 6.18 16.71 -43.79
N VAL A 55 6.49 17.52 -42.77
CA VAL A 55 7.04 18.87 -42.95
C VAL A 55 8.55 18.92 -43.21
N GLY A 56 9.24 17.79 -43.20
CA GLY A 56 10.68 17.71 -43.44
C GLY A 56 11.07 17.68 -44.92
N ASP A 57 10.13 17.60 -45.85
CA ASP A 57 10.39 17.11 -47.21
C ASP A 57 11.00 18.15 -48.18
N ARG A 58 10.80 19.46 -47.97
CA ARG A 58 11.45 20.50 -48.78
C ARG A 58 12.96 20.62 -48.56
N SER A 59 13.50 19.96 -47.55
CA SER A 59 14.96 19.86 -47.32
C SER A 59 15.66 18.88 -48.29
N GLY A 60 14.92 18.29 -49.23
CA GLY A 60 15.44 17.26 -50.15
C GLY A 60 15.42 15.85 -49.55
N LEU A 61 14.79 15.67 -48.38
CA LEU A 61 14.56 14.38 -47.74
C LEU A 61 13.21 13.81 -48.21
N SER A 62 13.17 12.53 -48.58
CA SER A 62 11.88 11.83 -48.72
C SER A 62 11.24 11.67 -47.33
N TYR A 63 9.92 11.48 -47.30
CA TYR A 63 9.18 11.20 -46.06
C TYR A 63 9.83 10.11 -45.21
N GLU A 64 10.16 8.97 -45.84
CA GLU A 64 10.80 7.83 -45.16
C GLU A 64 12.18 8.19 -44.60
N LYS A 65 12.94 9.03 -45.30
CA LYS A 65 14.26 9.47 -44.84
C LYS A 65 14.17 10.49 -43.73
N ALA A 66 13.20 11.42 -43.80
CA ALA A 66 12.89 12.35 -42.71
C ALA A 66 12.47 11.58 -41.46
N LYS A 67 11.55 10.61 -41.61
CA LYS A 67 11.10 9.72 -40.54
C LYS A 67 12.24 8.93 -39.93
N SER A 68 13.08 8.30 -40.74
CA SER A 68 14.26 7.56 -40.27
C SER A 68 15.26 8.45 -39.54
N ASN A 69 15.43 9.71 -39.94
CA ASN A 69 16.30 10.65 -39.25
C ASN A 69 15.68 11.09 -37.92
N LEU A 70 14.37 11.40 -37.91
CA LEU A 70 13.63 11.85 -36.73
C LEU A 70 13.50 10.76 -35.65
N THR A 71 13.59 9.48 -36.03
CA THR A 71 13.53 8.32 -35.12
C THR A 71 14.89 7.68 -34.87
N LYS A 72 15.99 8.30 -35.34
CA LYS A 72 17.35 7.78 -35.12
C LYS A 72 17.62 7.64 -33.61
N PRO A 73 18.14 6.50 -33.13
CA PRO A 73 18.50 6.33 -31.73
C PRO A 73 19.44 7.45 -31.26
N GLY A 74 19.07 8.10 -30.15
CA GLY A 74 19.87 9.17 -29.53
C GLY A 74 19.69 10.56 -30.14
N ILE A 75 18.77 10.76 -31.10
CA ILE A 75 18.46 12.10 -31.62
C ILE A 75 17.83 12.98 -30.54
N THR A 76 18.32 14.21 -30.41
CA THR A 76 17.81 15.21 -29.47
C THR A 76 16.58 15.94 -30.04
N ARG A 77 15.81 16.58 -29.16
CA ARG A 77 14.65 17.38 -29.57
C ARG A 77 15.05 18.58 -30.43
N ALA A 78 16.20 19.18 -30.13
CA ALA A 78 16.79 20.25 -30.94
C ALA A 78 17.14 19.76 -32.36
N GLU A 79 17.73 18.58 -32.49
CA GLU A 79 18.03 17.97 -33.79
C GLU A 79 16.75 17.59 -34.56
N GLN A 80 15.74 17.03 -33.89
CA GLN A 80 14.43 16.77 -34.50
C GLN A 80 13.80 18.07 -35.01
N PHE A 81 13.88 19.14 -34.21
CA PHE A 81 13.33 20.44 -34.57
C PHE A 81 14.08 21.04 -35.75
N ALA A 82 15.41 20.93 -35.77
CA ALA A 82 16.21 21.39 -36.90
C ALA A 82 15.82 20.69 -38.21
N ILE A 83 15.60 19.36 -38.17
CA ILE A 83 15.16 18.59 -39.35
C ILE A 83 13.78 19.06 -39.82
N ALA A 84 12.80 19.15 -38.91
CA ALA A 84 11.44 19.54 -39.25
C ALA A 84 11.35 21.02 -39.68
N SER A 85 12.08 21.91 -39.01
CA SER A 85 12.09 23.34 -39.30
C SER A 85 12.78 23.66 -40.64
N ALA A 86 13.83 22.91 -41.01
CA ALA A 86 14.52 23.08 -42.29
C ALA A 86 13.65 22.76 -43.51
N GLY A 87 12.69 21.85 -43.38
CA GLY A 87 11.75 21.49 -44.45
C GLY A 87 10.44 22.29 -44.46
N LEU A 88 10.14 23.05 -43.40
CA LEU A 88 8.82 23.61 -43.16
C LEU A 88 8.44 24.71 -44.16
N SER A 89 7.41 24.46 -44.98
CA SER A 89 6.84 25.43 -45.90
C SER A 89 5.82 26.38 -45.25
N ARG A 90 5.48 27.46 -45.97
CA ARG A 90 4.41 28.40 -45.55
C ARG A 90 3.04 27.71 -45.44
N ASP A 91 2.72 26.80 -46.35
CA ASP A 91 1.43 26.10 -46.34
C ASP A 91 1.37 25.08 -45.20
N GLU A 92 2.45 24.32 -44.96
CA GLU A 92 2.53 23.39 -43.83
C GLU A 92 2.49 24.14 -42.50
N LYS A 93 3.18 25.27 -42.37
CA LYS A 93 3.08 26.13 -41.18
C LYS A 93 1.64 26.59 -40.92
N ALA A 94 0.89 26.93 -41.98
CA ALA A 94 -0.52 27.28 -41.86
C ALA A 94 -1.39 26.08 -41.46
N ASP A 95 -1.09 24.89 -41.96
CA ASP A 95 -1.78 23.65 -41.61
C ASP A 95 -1.53 23.23 -40.16
N LEU A 96 -0.28 23.31 -39.69
CA LEU A 96 0.05 23.06 -38.28
C LEU A 96 -0.65 24.07 -37.36
N THR A 97 -0.74 25.33 -37.77
CA THR A 97 -1.47 26.36 -37.02
C THR A 97 -2.96 26.03 -36.92
N GLN A 98 -3.57 25.59 -38.02
CA GLN A 98 -4.96 25.15 -38.03
C GLN A 98 -5.18 23.89 -37.19
N LEU A 99 -4.25 22.93 -37.23
CA LEU A 99 -4.29 21.72 -36.40
C LEU A 99 -4.27 22.08 -34.91
N LEU A 100 -3.41 23.01 -34.50
CA LEU A 100 -3.32 23.48 -33.11
C LEU A 100 -4.59 24.20 -32.63
N GLU A 101 -5.20 25.02 -33.49
CA GLU A 101 -6.29 25.91 -33.09
C GLU A 101 -7.69 25.32 -33.29
N LYS A 102 -7.86 24.41 -34.26
CA LYS A 102 -9.19 24.03 -34.77
C LYS A 102 -9.49 22.53 -34.75
N SER A 103 -8.50 21.68 -34.46
CA SER A 103 -8.72 20.21 -34.46
C SER A 103 -9.56 19.73 -33.29
N GLY A 104 -9.45 20.37 -32.12
CA GLY A 104 -10.07 19.89 -30.88
C GLY A 104 -9.43 18.61 -30.33
N PHE A 105 -8.27 18.18 -30.84
CA PHE A 105 -7.57 17.00 -30.32
C PHE A 105 -6.99 17.27 -28.94
N ASN A 106 -7.07 16.25 -28.07
CA ASN A 106 -6.23 16.21 -26.88
C ASN A 106 -4.78 16.02 -27.34
N MET A 107 -3.84 16.81 -26.80
CA MET A 107 -2.43 16.74 -27.18
C MET A 107 -1.56 16.54 -25.95
N ASP A 108 -0.57 15.65 -26.05
CA ASP A 108 0.54 15.61 -25.11
C ASP A 108 1.29 16.95 -25.12
N LEU A 109 1.82 17.34 -23.97
CA LEU A 109 2.48 18.64 -23.80
C LEU A 109 3.70 18.78 -24.73
N GLY A 110 4.47 17.71 -24.92
CA GLY A 110 5.64 17.68 -25.79
C GLY A 110 5.29 17.83 -27.27
N ALA A 111 4.23 17.17 -27.73
CA ALA A 111 3.73 17.25 -29.09
C ALA A 111 3.16 18.64 -29.38
N LYS A 112 2.38 19.18 -28.44
CA LYS A 112 1.84 20.55 -28.52
C LYS A 112 2.95 21.59 -28.60
N ASN A 113 3.93 21.56 -27.68
CA ASN A 113 5.04 22.52 -27.70
C ASN A 113 5.84 22.44 -29.00
N PHE A 114 6.09 21.24 -29.52
CA PHE A 114 6.87 21.10 -30.74
C PHE A 114 6.17 21.71 -31.95
N LEU A 115 4.86 21.49 -32.07
CA LEU A 115 4.07 22.14 -33.11
C LEU A 115 4.01 23.65 -32.92
N GLU A 116 3.83 24.14 -31.69
CA GLU A 116 3.84 25.57 -31.35
C GLU A 116 5.18 26.23 -31.67
N ALA A 117 6.29 25.53 -31.42
CA ALA A 117 7.63 25.99 -31.77
C ALA A 117 7.84 26.08 -33.29
N LEU A 118 7.40 25.08 -34.05
CA LEU A 118 7.50 25.09 -35.51
C LEU A 118 6.70 26.24 -36.13
N VAL A 119 5.54 26.57 -35.55
CA VAL A 119 4.73 27.70 -36.01
C VAL A 119 5.16 29.05 -35.43
N GLY A 120 6.14 29.07 -34.51
CA GLY A 120 6.67 30.29 -33.90
C GLY A 120 5.76 30.91 -32.84
N LYS A 121 4.91 30.13 -32.20
CA LYS A 121 4.02 30.55 -31.10
C LYS A 121 4.64 30.40 -29.71
N ALA A 122 5.63 29.52 -29.57
CA ALA A 122 6.36 29.28 -28.33
C ALA A 122 7.83 28.96 -28.64
N PRO A 123 8.78 29.16 -27.70
CA PRO A 123 10.12 28.61 -27.86
C PRO A 123 10.07 27.06 -27.86
N LEU A 124 11.00 26.43 -28.57
CA LEU A 124 11.22 24.99 -28.44
C LEU A 124 11.71 24.71 -27.02
N ILE A 125 11.01 23.83 -26.33
CA ILE A 125 11.47 23.31 -25.05
C ILE A 125 12.12 21.96 -25.34
N GLU A 126 13.44 21.93 -25.20
CA GLU A 126 14.27 20.78 -25.55
C GLU A 126 14.08 19.60 -24.57
N THR A 127 13.44 19.86 -23.43
CA THR A 127 13.26 18.94 -22.31
C THR A 127 11.77 18.75 -22.00
N PHE A 128 11.09 18.04 -22.90
CA PHE A 128 9.83 17.39 -22.59
C PHE A 128 9.98 15.90 -22.92
N GLY A 129 9.82 15.05 -21.91
CA GLY A 129 9.52 13.64 -22.11
C GLY A 129 8.48 13.23 -21.07
N PRO A 130 7.35 12.60 -21.44
CA PRO A 130 6.60 11.83 -20.46
C PRO A 130 7.55 10.77 -19.89
N LEU A 131 7.41 10.47 -18.60
CA LEU A 131 8.14 9.36 -17.98
C LEU A 131 8.07 8.14 -18.89
N THR A 132 9.21 7.72 -19.41
CA THR A 132 9.31 6.59 -20.34
C THR A 132 10.34 5.61 -19.80
N ILE A 133 9.97 4.33 -19.74
CA ILE A 133 10.88 3.26 -19.32
C ILE A 133 11.52 2.65 -20.56
N THR A 134 12.83 2.42 -20.49
CA THR A 134 13.65 1.89 -21.57
C THR A 134 14.31 0.59 -21.12
N GLY A 135 14.34 -0.40 -22.01
CA GLY A 135 14.90 -1.71 -21.70
C GLY A 135 14.07 -2.54 -20.72
N ASP A 136 14.66 -3.64 -20.28
CA ASP A 136 14.14 -4.48 -19.21
C ASP A 136 14.64 -3.98 -17.83
N GLN A 137 14.19 -4.60 -16.74
CA GLN A 137 14.46 -4.18 -15.37
C GLN A 137 15.61 -4.96 -14.73
N LYS A 138 16.37 -5.74 -15.51
CA LYS A 138 17.44 -6.61 -15.02
C LYS A 138 18.49 -5.87 -14.19
N ASN A 139 18.85 -4.67 -14.62
CA ASN A 139 19.88 -3.83 -13.99
C ASN A 139 19.28 -2.62 -13.28
N GLY A 140 17.98 -2.67 -12.96
CA GLY A 140 17.21 -1.54 -12.44
C GLY A 140 16.31 -0.90 -13.51
N ILE A 141 15.56 0.11 -13.10
CA ILE A 141 14.57 0.79 -13.92
C ILE A 141 15.22 1.99 -14.61
N ALA A 142 15.53 1.84 -15.90
CA ALA A 142 16.11 2.90 -16.72
C ALA A 142 15.05 3.64 -17.54
N GLY A 143 15.22 4.94 -17.75
CA GLY A 143 14.25 5.69 -18.53
C GLY A 143 14.64 7.13 -18.84
N ILE A 144 13.66 7.86 -19.37
CA ILE A 144 13.75 9.28 -19.70
C ILE A 144 12.62 10.03 -19.00
N ALA A 145 12.93 11.17 -18.40
CA ALA A 145 12.03 12.13 -17.75
C ALA A 145 12.57 13.56 -17.95
N ARG A 146 11.89 14.61 -17.46
CA ARG A 146 12.46 15.96 -17.57
C ARG A 146 13.67 16.09 -16.63
N PRO A 147 14.76 16.76 -17.06
CA PRO A 147 15.94 16.94 -16.22
C PRO A 147 15.61 17.54 -14.85
N GLY A 148 16.18 16.96 -13.81
CA GLY A 148 15.98 17.39 -12.43
C GLY A 148 14.66 16.96 -11.78
N GLU A 149 13.71 16.36 -12.51
CA GLU A 149 12.54 15.74 -11.89
C GLU A 149 12.95 14.46 -11.15
N VAL A 150 12.33 14.24 -9.98
CA VAL A 150 12.49 12.98 -9.23
C VAL A 150 11.53 11.94 -9.77
N ILE A 151 11.99 10.69 -9.86
CA ILE A 151 11.19 9.55 -10.32
C ILE A 151 10.69 8.82 -9.09
N GLU A 152 9.37 8.77 -8.97
CA GLU A 152 8.65 8.12 -7.89
C GLU A 152 8.02 6.82 -8.38
N ALA A 153 8.12 5.74 -7.60
CA ALA A 153 7.60 4.42 -7.95
C ALA A 153 6.95 3.71 -6.76
N ILE A 154 6.03 2.80 -7.04
CA ILE A 154 5.44 1.85 -6.10
C ILE A 154 5.30 0.48 -6.79
N ASN A 155 5.64 -0.59 -6.07
CA ASN A 155 5.43 -1.97 -6.53
C ASN A 155 4.01 -2.38 -6.13
N LEU A 156 3.10 -2.43 -7.11
CA LEU A 156 1.70 -2.76 -6.88
C LEU A 156 1.48 -4.23 -6.60
N SER A 157 2.42 -5.12 -6.95
CA SER A 157 2.33 -6.55 -6.66
C SER A 157 2.63 -6.87 -5.19
N THR A 158 3.40 -6.03 -4.50
CA THR A 158 3.65 -6.15 -3.05
C THR A 158 2.84 -5.18 -2.19
N ALA A 159 2.22 -4.15 -2.77
CA ALA A 159 1.37 -3.21 -2.03
C ALA A 159 0.19 -3.87 -1.26
N PRO A 160 -0.42 -4.98 -1.71
CA PRO A 160 -1.45 -5.68 -0.94
C PRO A 160 -0.95 -6.24 0.40
N SER A 161 0.31 -6.68 0.50
CA SER A 161 0.87 -7.28 1.73
C SER A 161 1.40 -6.25 2.74
N GLY A 162 1.66 -5.00 2.32
CA GLY A 162 2.08 -3.90 3.19
C GLY A 162 0.98 -2.89 3.47
N ARG A 163 1.24 -1.83 4.26
CA ARG A 163 0.26 -0.75 4.53
C ARG A 163 0.25 0.40 3.51
N LEU A 164 0.85 0.20 2.34
CA LEU A 164 1.00 1.23 1.33
C LEU A 164 -0.33 1.56 0.64
N HIS A 165 -0.65 2.85 0.54
CA HIS A 165 -1.64 3.40 -0.38
C HIS A 165 -1.08 3.42 -1.81
N LEU A 166 -1.95 3.52 -2.81
CA LEU A 166 -1.53 3.64 -4.23
C LEU A 166 -0.68 4.89 -4.52
N THR A 167 -0.67 5.85 -3.59
CA THR A 167 0.11 7.10 -3.65
C THR A 167 1.38 7.06 -2.83
N ASP A 168 1.63 6.00 -2.06
CA ASP A 168 2.81 5.88 -1.20
C ASP A 168 3.99 5.43 -2.08
N THR A 169 4.64 6.39 -2.73
CA THR A 169 5.74 6.15 -3.67
C THR A 169 7.12 6.41 -3.07
N MET A 170 8.07 5.56 -3.44
CA MET A 170 9.50 5.79 -3.18
C MET A 170 10.16 6.56 -4.32
N VAL A 171 11.08 7.44 -4.00
CA VAL A 171 11.96 8.06 -5.01
C VAL A 171 13.02 7.02 -5.40
N ILE A 172 13.03 6.60 -6.65
CA ILE A 172 13.99 5.60 -7.15
C ILE A 172 15.18 6.25 -7.85
N SER A 173 15.03 7.47 -8.36
CA SER A 173 16.08 8.20 -9.08
C SER A 173 15.73 9.68 -9.26
N THR A 174 16.66 10.44 -9.83
CA THR A 174 16.43 11.79 -10.36
C THR A 174 16.97 11.83 -11.79
N ALA A 175 16.23 12.44 -12.71
CA ALA A 175 16.68 12.58 -14.08
C ALA A 175 17.89 13.53 -14.16
N ASP A 176 18.94 13.10 -14.85
CA ASP A 176 20.14 13.88 -15.06
C ASP A 176 19.91 15.06 -16.03
N ALA A 177 20.95 15.86 -16.30
CA ALA A 177 20.87 17.00 -17.20
C ALA A 177 20.45 16.63 -18.65
N SER A 178 20.63 15.35 -19.04
CA SER A 178 20.20 14.81 -20.33
C SER A 178 18.79 14.19 -20.28
N GLY A 179 18.14 14.20 -19.12
CA GLY A 179 16.82 13.61 -18.88
C GLY A 179 16.85 12.11 -18.62
N LYS A 180 18.03 11.48 -18.59
CA LYS A 180 18.16 10.04 -18.33
C LYS A 180 18.14 9.77 -16.84
N PHE A 181 17.57 8.63 -16.47
CA PHE A 181 17.66 8.12 -15.11
C PHE A 181 17.89 6.61 -15.10
N LEU A 182 18.50 6.14 -14.02
CA LEU A 182 18.56 4.74 -13.64
C LEU A 182 18.20 4.67 -12.15
N GLY A 183 17.08 4.03 -11.86
CA GLY A 183 16.60 3.84 -10.50
C GLY A 183 16.69 2.40 -10.06
N GLN A 184 16.91 2.19 -8.76
CA GLN A 184 16.81 0.87 -8.14
C GLN A 184 15.56 0.84 -7.28
N MET A 185 14.85 -0.28 -7.35
CA MET A 185 13.68 -0.53 -6.52
C MET A 185 13.88 -1.87 -5.84
N PRO A 186 13.83 -1.94 -4.49
CA PRO A 186 13.98 -3.18 -3.76
C PRO A 186 12.81 -4.13 -4.06
N ASP A 187 13.07 -5.43 -3.96
CA ASP A 187 12.08 -6.51 -3.98
C ASP A 187 11.19 -6.60 -5.23
N VAL A 188 11.61 -6.00 -6.34
CA VAL A 188 10.97 -6.22 -7.65
C VAL A 188 11.40 -7.58 -8.21
N ARG A 189 10.43 -8.41 -8.60
CA ARG A 189 10.67 -9.66 -9.33
C ARG A 189 10.05 -9.65 -10.73
N GLU A 190 10.38 -10.67 -11.51
CA GLU A 190 9.86 -10.87 -12.85
C GLU A 190 8.33 -10.90 -12.86
N GLY A 191 7.69 -10.00 -13.62
CA GLY A 191 6.23 -9.91 -13.71
C GLY A 191 5.57 -8.97 -12.69
N ASP A 192 6.31 -8.37 -11.76
CA ASP A 192 5.73 -7.40 -10.83
C ASP A 192 5.18 -6.17 -11.56
N MET A 193 4.03 -5.69 -11.12
CA MET A 193 3.41 -4.47 -11.65
C MET A 193 3.98 -3.24 -10.93
N ILE A 194 4.75 -2.41 -11.62
CA ILE A 194 5.37 -1.20 -11.06
C ILE A 194 4.62 0.03 -11.58
N ARG A 195 4.13 0.87 -10.68
CA ARG A 195 3.49 2.14 -11.03
C ARG A 195 4.41 3.31 -10.66
N MET A 196 4.57 4.26 -11.58
CA MET A 196 5.58 5.30 -11.51
C MET A 196 5.07 6.65 -12.02
N ARG A 197 5.67 7.73 -11.56
CA ARG A 197 5.45 9.10 -12.06
C ARG A 197 6.68 9.95 -11.81
N THR A 198 6.69 11.17 -12.34
CA THR A 198 7.70 12.19 -12.03
C THR A 198 7.13 13.21 -11.06
N ARG A 199 8.00 13.85 -10.28
CA ARG A 199 7.69 15.05 -9.50
C ARG A 199 8.75 16.13 -9.73
N ALA A 200 8.30 17.34 -10.03
CA ALA A 200 9.16 18.51 -10.20
C ALA A 200 9.49 19.17 -8.86
N ALA A 201 10.47 20.08 -8.88
CA ALA A 201 10.93 20.80 -7.69
C ALA A 201 9.81 21.66 -7.03
N ASP A 202 8.83 22.10 -7.81
CA ASP A 202 7.65 22.83 -7.33
C ASP A 202 6.56 21.91 -6.71
N GLY A 203 6.79 20.60 -6.71
CA GLY A 203 5.87 19.60 -6.17
C GLY A 203 4.83 19.08 -7.15
N SER A 204 4.75 19.61 -8.37
CA SER A 204 3.83 19.12 -9.42
C SER A 204 4.23 17.71 -9.89
N THR A 205 3.25 16.89 -10.26
CA THR A 205 3.48 15.48 -10.64
C THR A 205 2.95 15.16 -12.03
N SER A 206 3.61 14.23 -12.74
CA SER A 206 3.06 13.67 -13.99
C SER A 206 1.93 12.68 -13.75
N ASP A 207 1.26 12.30 -14.85
CA ASP A 207 0.39 11.14 -14.89
C ASP A 207 1.15 9.86 -14.51
N TRP A 208 0.40 8.86 -14.05
CA TRP A 208 0.93 7.55 -13.71
C TRP A 208 1.23 6.71 -14.96
N LEU A 209 2.40 6.09 -14.96
CA LEU A 209 2.77 5.00 -15.85
C LEU A 209 2.78 3.70 -15.04
N THR A 210 2.18 2.63 -15.57
CA THR A 210 2.30 1.29 -14.96
C THR A 210 2.98 0.35 -15.95
N ILE A 211 4.02 -0.36 -15.51
CA ILE A 211 4.75 -1.34 -16.30
C ILE A 211 4.71 -2.72 -15.61
N GLU A 212 4.94 -3.77 -16.38
CA GLU A 212 5.27 -5.10 -15.86
C GLU A 212 6.80 -5.25 -15.90
N ALA A 213 7.41 -5.64 -14.78
CA ALA A 213 8.85 -5.86 -14.66
C ALA A 213 9.31 -7.05 -15.51
N LYS A 214 10.40 -6.89 -16.27
CA LYS A 214 10.93 -7.92 -17.17
C LYS A 214 12.43 -8.11 -17.03
N GLY A 215 12.91 -9.29 -17.40
CA GLY A 215 14.34 -9.60 -17.53
C GLY A 215 15.11 -9.77 -16.21
N ILE A 216 14.43 -9.79 -15.07
CA ILE A 216 15.04 -9.93 -13.73
C ILE A 216 15.34 -11.40 -13.44
N GLU A 217 14.33 -12.26 -13.63
CA GLU A 217 14.41 -13.69 -13.35
C GLU A 217 13.76 -14.50 -14.48
N THR A 218 14.04 -15.79 -14.58
CA THR A 218 13.39 -16.65 -15.59
C THR A 218 11.91 -16.86 -15.32
N ARG A 219 11.49 -16.76 -14.04
CA ARG A 219 10.10 -16.92 -13.60
C ARG A 219 9.96 -16.48 -12.13
N ASP A 220 8.94 -15.69 -11.82
CA ASP A 220 8.47 -15.52 -10.44
C ASP A 220 7.58 -16.70 -10.02
N THR A 221 7.85 -17.23 -8.83
CA THR A 221 7.16 -18.37 -8.22
C THR A 221 6.18 -17.95 -7.13
N ARG A 222 6.14 -16.66 -6.76
CA ARG A 222 5.19 -16.14 -5.78
C ARG A 222 3.78 -16.21 -6.36
N ASN A 223 2.82 -16.56 -5.50
CA ASN A 223 1.41 -16.36 -5.83
C ASN A 223 1.07 -14.88 -5.68
N ALA A 224 0.13 -14.40 -6.48
CA ALA A 224 -0.55 -13.14 -6.22
C ALA A 224 -1.09 -13.10 -4.77
N VAL A 225 -1.22 -11.88 -4.23
CA VAL A 225 -1.71 -11.67 -2.87
C VAL A 225 -3.07 -10.97 -2.93
N VAL A 226 -4.02 -11.46 -2.15
CA VAL A 226 -5.30 -10.80 -1.89
C VAL A 226 -5.40 -10.51 -0.39
N ASN A 227 -5.54 -9.24 -0.02
CA ASN A 227 -5.59 -8.82 1.38
C ASN A 227 -7.03 -8.85 1.89
N LEU A 228 -7.44 -10.00 2.43
CA LEU A 228 -8.79 -10.17 2.98
C LEU A 228 -9.14 -9.17 4.08
N GLU A 229 -8.14 -8.58 4.76
CA GLU A 229 -8.37 -7.59 5.81
C GLU A 229 -8.96 -6.27 5.30
N ARG A 230 -8.91 -6.05 3.99
CA ARG A 230 -9.47 -4.87 3.31
C ARG A 230 -10.87 -5.12 2.75
N MET A 231 -11.47 -6.27 3.03
CA MET A 231 -12.80 -6.61 2.55
C MET A 231 -13.78 -6.82 3.69
N ASP A 232 -15.01 -6.38 3.47
CA ASP A 232 -16.15 -6.73 4.28
C ASP A 232 -17.23 -7.41 3.47
N LEU A 233 -17.87 -8.40 4.07
CA LEU A 233 -19.10 -9.00 3.56
C LEU A 233 -20.30 -8.54 4.37
N ALA A 234 -21.43 -8.34 3.71
CA ALA A 234 -22.70 -8.10 4.37
C ALA A 234 -23.83 -8.82 3.63
N ALA A 235 -24.69 -9.53 4.37
CA ALA A 235 -25.91 -10.10 3.80
C ALA A 235 -26.91 -8.99 3.48
N VAL A 236 -27.53 -9.05 2.31
CA VAL A 236 -28.56 -8.09 1.88
C VAL A 236 -29.93 -8.61 2.29
N GLY A 237 -30.38 -8.27 3.50
CA GLY A 237 -31.70 -8.70 4.00
C GLY A 237 -31.90 -10.23 3.89
N THR A 238 -33.03 -10.66 3.32
CA THR A 238 -33.35 -12.09 3.12
C THR A 238 -33.13 -12.57 1.68
N THR A 239 -32.48 -11.77 0.82
CA THR A 239 -32.42 -12.01 -0.64
C THR A 239 -31.50 -13.15 -1.05
N GLY A 240 -30.67 -13.67 -0.14
CA GLY A 240 -29.63 -14.65 -0.47
C GLY A 240 -28.45 -14.04 -1.24
N GLU A 241 -28.30 -12.71 -1.20
CA GLU A 241 -27.16 -11.99 -1.73
C GLU A 241 -26.24 -11.49 -0.62
N VAL A 242 -24.96 -11.43 -0.93
CA VAL A 242 -23.90 -10.88 -0.08
C VAL A 242 -23.17 -9.80 -0.85
N THR A 243 -23.14 -8.58 -0.32
CA THR A 243 -22.30 -7.51 -0.86
C THR A 243 -20.88 -7.67 -0.40
N VAL A 244 -19.93 -7.39 -1.30
CA VAL A 244 -18.51 -7.29 -0.98
C VAL A 244 -18.11 -5.83 -1.01
N THR A 245 -17.62 -5.31 0.12
CA THR A 245 -17.17 -3.93 0.26
C THR A 245 -15.66 -3.90 0.40
N HIS A 246 -15.00 -3.06 -0.39
CA HIS A 246 -13.61 -2.70 -0.17
C HIS A 246 -13.56 -1.56 0.86
N ASN A 247 -13.12 -1.84 2.08
CA ASN A 247 -13.23 -0.92 3.23
C ASN A 247 -12.05 0.04 3.38
N THR A 248 -11.11 0.06 2.42
CA THR A 248 -9.96 0.98 2.41
C THR A 248 -9.71 1.56 1.02
N ALA A 249 -8.89 2.62 0.94
CA ALA A 249 -8.37 3.13 -0.33
C ALA A 249 -7.09 2.42 -0.81
N ARG A 250 -6.61 1.39 -0.09
CA ARG A 250 -5.37 0.64 -0.40
C ARG A 250 -5.68 -0.55 -1.31
N PRO A 251 -4.79 -1.00 -2.21
CA PRO A 251 -5.12 -2.10 -3.12
C PRO A 251 -5.46 -3.40 -2.37
N LEU A 252 -6.50 -4.09 -2.80
CA LEU A 252 -6.85 -5.41 -2.28
C LEU A 252 -5.88 -6.48 -2.80
N SER A 253 -5.56 -6.41 -4.09
CA SER A 253 -4.72 -7.34 -4.81
C SER A 253 -3.92 -6.57 -5.86
N GLU A 254 -2.98 -7.21 -6.52
CA GLU A 254 -2.33 -6.60 -7.68
C GLU A 254 -3.33 -6.33 -8.82
N PRO A 255 -3.08 -5.32 -9.68
CA PRO A 255 -3.96 -4.99 -10.79
C PRO A 255 -4.18 -6.17 -11.74
N GLY A 256 -5.44 -6.45 -12.06
CA GLY A 256 -5.80 -7.48 -13.04
C GLY A 256 -5.74 -8.93 -12.54
N ALA A 257 -5.27 -9.17 -11.31
CA ALA A 257 -5.31 -10.49 -10.69
C ALA A 257 -6.73 -11.05 -10.67
N SER A 258 -6.84 -12.34 -10.97
CA SER A 258 -8.11 -13.06 -10.88
C SER A 258 -8.33 -13.50 -9.44
N ILE A 259 -9.51 -13.24 -8.89
CA ILE A 259 -9.90 -13.59 -7.52
C ILE A 259 -11.15 -14.46 -7.59
N ARG A 260 -11.14 -15.58 -6.87
CA ARG A 260 -12.25 -16.53 -6.76
C ARG A 260 -12.76 -16.59 -5.34
N PHE A 261 -14.05 -16.38 -5.14
CA PHE A 261 -14.76 -16.70 -3.91
C PHE A 261 -15.50 -18.03 -4.09
N THR A 262 -15.31 -18.98 -3.18
CA THR A 262 -16.01 -20.26 -3.16
C THR A 262 -16.81 -20.37 -1.86
N ASN A 263 -18.14 -20.35 -1.95
CA ASN A 263 -19.00 -20.53 -0.78
C ASN A 263 -18.80 -21.94 -0.22
N ALA A 264 -18.31 -22.06 1.01
CA ALA A 264 -17.96 -23.34 1.64
C ALA A 264 -19.19 -24.23 1.89
N ARG A 265 -20.38 -23.64 2.06
CA ARG A 265 -21.63 -24.37 2.27
C ARG A 265 -22.21 -24.92 0.96
N THR A 266 -22.20 -24.14 -0.11
CA THR A 266 -22.85 -24.52 -1.38
C THR A 266 -21.89 -25.04 -2.45
N GLY A 267 -20.61 -24.73 -2.33
CA GLY A 267 -19.59 -24.97 -3.36
C GLY A 267 -19.67 -23.99 -4.55
N GLU A 268 -20.57 -23.00 -4.52
CA GLU A 268 -20.72 -22.03 -5.62
C GLU A 268 -19.50 -21.12 -5.71
N LYS A 269 -19.01 -20.90 -6.94
CA LYS A 269 -17.78 -20.14 -7.24
C LYS A 269 -18.11 -18.83 -7.94
N PHE A 270 -17.43 -17.77 -7.55
CA PHE A 270 -17.56 -16.43 -8.09
C PHE A 270 -16.19 -15.87 -8.43
N ASP A 271 -15.93 -15.67 -9.73
CA ASP A 271 -14.65 -15.20 -10.23
C ASP A 271 -14.78 -13.77 -10.72
N PHE A 272 -13.81 -12.93 -10.38
CA PHE A 272 -13.67 -11.58 -10.92
C PHE A 272 -12.20 -11.19 -11.06
N LYS A 273 -11.93 -10.09 -11.76
CA LYS A 273 -10.59 -9.50 -11.83
C LYS A 273 -10.51 -8.25 -10.97
N ALA A 274 -9.42 -8.10 -10.24
CA ALA A 274 -9.08 -6.85 -9.58
C ALA A 274 -8.97 -5.73 -10.61
N THR A 275 -9.42 -4.53 -10.26
CA THR A 275 -9.37 -3.36 -11.16
C THR A 275 -7.92 -2.91 -11.41
N GLU A 276 -7.71 -1.91 -12.26
CA GLU A 276 -6.39 -1.29 -12.48
C GLU A 276 -5.75 -0.71 -11.21
N ASN A 277 -6.55 -0.47 -10.17
CA ASN A 277 -6.12 0.02 -8.87
C ASN A 277 -6.04 -1.11 -7.83
N GLY A 278 -6.14 -2.36 -8.26
CA GLY A 278 -6.10 -3.51 -7.36
C GLY A 278 -7.35 -3.62 -6.49
N SER A 279 -8.46 -2.98 -6.84
CA SER A 279 -9.70 -2.95 -6.04
C SER A 279 -10.73 -3.96 -6.54
N ILE A 280 -11.80 -4.15 -5.76
CA ILE A 280 -12.98 -4.93 -6.15
C ILE A 280 -13.78 -4.14 -7.21
N PRO A 281 -14.33 -4.80 -8.24
CA PRO A 281 -15.29 -4.18 -9.16
C PRO A 281 -16.52 -3.63 -8.42
N ALA A 282 -16.97 -2.44 -8.82
CA ALA A 282 -18.16 -1.83 -8.23
C ALA A 282 -19.39 -2.73 -8.40
N GLY A 283 -20.16 -2.90 -7.31
CA GLY A 283 -21.40 -3.67 -7.33
C GLY A 283 -21.23 -5.19 -7.33
N LEU A 284 -20.04 -5.72 -7.00
CA LEU A 284 -19.85 -7.17 -6.84
C LEU A 284 -20.79 -7.73 -5.78
N LYS A 285 -21.57 -8.75 -6.18
CA LYS A 285 -22.45 -9.52 -5.29
C LYS A 285 -22.12 -11.00 -5.39
N LEU A 286 -22.13 -11.69 -4.25
CA LEU A 286 -22.01 -13.13 -4.14
C LEU A 286 -23.37 -13.72 -3.76
N LYS A 287 -23.68 -14.95 -4.18
CA LYS A 287 -24.81 -15.66 -3.58
C LYS A 287 -24.38 -16.31 -2.29
N GLY A 288 -25.14 -16.06 -1.23
CA GLY A 288 -24.87 -16.55 0.11
C GLY A 288 -25.81 -15.93 1.12
N LYS A 289 -25.67 -16.32 2.38
CA LYS A 289 -26.46 -15.78 3.48
C LYS A 289 -25.57 -15.51 4.68
N ALA A 290 -26.13 -14.82 5.65
CA ALA A 290 -25.51 -14.59 6.94
C ALA A 290 -25.00 -15.92 7.54
N GLY A 291 -23.74 -15.93 7.99
CA GLY A 291 -23.04 -17.10 8.51
C GLY A 291 -22.30 -17.95 7.46
N ASP A 292 -22.52 -17.74 6.16
CA ASP A 292 -21.75 -18.45 5.13
C ASP A 292 -20.27 -18.05 5.18
N GLU A 293 -19.38 -19.00 4.94
CA GLU A 293 -17.94 -18.78 4.76
C GLU A 293 -17.58 -18.90 3.28
N PHE A 294 -16.78 -17.98 2.76
CA PHE A 294 -16.24 -18.02 1.41
C PHE A 294 -14.73 -18.26 1.48
N LYS A 295 -14.24 -19.32 0.84
CA LYS A 295 -12.82 -19.53 0.59
C LYS A 295 -12.38 -18.66 -0.58
N VAL A 296 -11.30 -17.91 -0.41
CA VAL A 296 -10.78 -16.98 -1.42
C VAL A 296 -9.47 -17.51 -1.97
N SER A 297 -9.35 -17.56 -3.30
CA SER A 297 -8.10 -17.83 -4.01
C SER A 297 -7.81 -16.73 -5.03
N VAL A 298 -6.53 -16.54 -5.36
CA VAL A 298 -6.06 -15.49 -6.27
C VAL A 298 -4.98 -16.02 -7.22
N SER A 299 -4.93 -15.48 -8.44
CA SER A 299 -3.93 -15.79 -9.47
C SER A 299 -3.58 -14.53 -10.27
N ASP A 300 -2.29 -14.37 -10.55
CA ASP A 300 -1.69 -13.41 -11.49
C ASP A 300 -1.84 -13.84 -12.97
N GLY A 301 -2.39 -15.04 -13.21
CA GLY A 301 -2.47 -15.68 -14.53
C GLY A 301 -1.24 -16.53 -14.90
N LYS A 302 -0.20 -16.56 -14.06
CA LYS A 302 1.01 -17.39 -14.22
C LYS A 302 1.14 -18.44 -13.12
N ASN A 303 0.88 -18.06 -11.87
CA ASN A 303 0.90 -18.84 -10.66
C ASN A 303 -0.52 -19.04 -10.11
N ASN A 304 -0.78 -20.20 -9.47
CA ASN A 304 -2.10 -20.60 -8.98
C ASN A 304 -3.24 -20.50 -10.02
N VAL A 305 -2.95 -20.79 -11.29
CA VAL A 305 -3.89 -20.60 -12.42
C VAL A 305 -5.16 -21.44 -12.27
N ASP A 306 -5.06 -22.60 -11.61
CA ASP A 306 -6.22 -23.46 -11.30
C ASP A 306 -7.02 -22.97 -10.07
N MET A 307 -6.52 -21.96 -9.35
CA MET A 307 -7.09 -21.38 -8.14
C MET A 307 -7.28 -22.41 -7.02
N SER A 308 -6.42 -23.43 -6.97
CA SER A 308 -6.47 -24.52 -5.99
C SER A 308 -5.88 -24.10 -4.64
N SER A 309 -4.87 -23.22 -4.63
CA SER A 309 -4.32 -22.64 -3.41
C SER A 309 -5.26 -21.57 -2.86
N ILE A 310 -5.72 -21.77 -1.63
CA ILE A 310 -6.61 -20.84 -0.92
C ILE A 310 -5.76 -19.80 -0.18
N SER A 311 -6.00 -18.53 -0.47
CA SER A 311 -5.36 -17.37 0.17
C SER A 311 -5.92 -17.09 1.56
N GLY A 312 -7.17 -17.50 1.81
CA GLY A 312 -7.82 -17.44 3.11
C GLY A 312 -9.32 -17.66 2.99
N SER A 313 -10.06 -17.34 4.04
CA SER A 313 -11.52 -17.35 4.01
C SER A 313 -12.10 -16.09 4.62
N ILE A 314 -13.33 -15.76 4.25
CA ILE A 314 -14.07 -14.60 4.72
C ILE A 314 -15.52 -14.99 4.98
N LYS A 315 -16.07 -14.58 6.13
CA LYS A 315 -17.40 -15.00 6.59
C LYS A 315 -18.40 -13.87 6.43
N VAL A 316 -19.65 -14.21 6.17
CA VAL A 316 -20.75 -13.25 6.15
C VAL A 316 -21.24 -13.05 7.59
N PRO A 317 -21.22 -11.80 8.12
CA PRO A 317 -21.78 -11.49 9.44
C PRO A 317 -23.26 -11.88 9.57
N GLY A 318 -23.72 -12.15 10.79
CA GLY A 318 -25.15 -12.40 11.11
C GLY A 318 -25.62 -13.86 11.19
N GLY A 319 -24.72 -14.85 11.14
CA GLY A 319 -25.05 -16.22 11.55
C GLY A 319 -25.10 -16.35 13.08
N ALA A 320 -25.97 -17.23 13.60
CA ALA A 320 -26.07 -17.53 15.03
C ALA A 320 -24.67 -17.76 15.63
N THR A 321 -24.39 -17.11 16.76
CA THR A 321 -23.17 -17.31 17.54
C THR A 321 -23.37 -18.53 18.42
N ASP A 322 -22.56 -19.57 18.20
CA ASP A 322 -22.42 -20.66 19.17
C ASP A 322 -21.63 -20.12 20.37
N ILE A 323 -22.29 -19.37 21.26
CA ILE A 323 -21.75 -19.02 22.58
C ILE A 323 -21.99 -20.24 23.46
N VAL A 324 -20.93 -21.03 23.68
CA VAL A 324 -20.94 -22.13 24.65
C VAL A 324 -19.95 -21.74 25.75
N GLY A 325 -20.45 -21.37 26.93
CA GLY A 325 -19.61 -21.01 28.09
C GLY A 325 -20.20 -19.92 28.99
N VAL A 326 -19.42 -19.46 29.97
CA VAL A 326 -19.74 -18.28 30.79
C VAL A 326 -19.66 -17.04 29.91
N ASP A 327 -20.71 -16.22 29.90
CA ASP A 327 -20.86 -14.97 29.15
C ASP A 327 -20.63 -13.79 30.11
N LEU A 328 -19.55 -13.04 29.88
CA LEU A 328 -19.16 -11.86 30.63
C LEU A 328 -19.31 -10.62 29.75
N PRO A 329 -19.71 -9.47 30.32
CA PRO A 329 -19.89 -8.26 29.55
C PRO A 329 -18.60 -7.81 28.88
N ASP A 330 -18.65 -7.66 27.56
CA ASP A 330 -17.55 -7.13 26.76
C ASP A 330 -17.35 -5.61 26.96
N PRO A 331 -16.10 -5.12 26.96
CA PRO A 331 -15.85 -3.68 26.91
C PRO A 331 -16.42 -3.09 25.62
N LYS A 332 -17.02 -1.90 25.72
CA LYS A 332 -17.60 -1.22 24.55
C LYS A 332 -16.57 -1.04 23.44
N LEU A 333 -17.00 -1.23 22.20
CA LEU A 333 -16.23 -0.92 20.99
C LEU A 333 -15.73 0.54 20.98
N HIS A 334 -14.71 0.79 20.15
CA HIS A 334 -14.32 2.13 19.77
C HIS A 334 -15.45 2.83 19.00
N ASN A 335 -15.61 4.15 19.13
CA ASN A 335 -16.71 4.87 18.47
C ASN A 335 -16.70 4.72 16.94
N ASP A 336 -15.52 4.64 16.33
CA ASP A 336 -15.35 4.40 14.89
C ASP A 336 -15.92 3.04 14.42
N ASP A 337 -16.08 2.08 15.34
CA ASP A 337 -16.57 0.73 15.08
C ASP A 337 -18.09 0.60 15.32
N LEU A 338 -18.78 1.72 15.58
CA LEU A 338 -20.23 1.78 15.71
C LEU A 338 -20.89 2.30 14.43
N ASN A 339 -22.10 1.81 14.16
CA ASN A 339 -23.00 2.39 13.18
C ASN A 339 -23.47 3.79 13.64
N ALA A 340 -24.03 4.58 12.72
CA ALA A 340 -24.52 5.93 13.03
C ALA A 340 -25.63 5.94 14.11
N ASP A 341 -26.33 4.83 14.32
CA ASP A 341 -27.35 4.64 15.36
C ASP A 341 -26.77 4.14 16.70
N GLY A 342 -25.45 4.00 16.80
CA GLY A 342 -24.74 3.53 17.99
C GLY A 342 -24.69 2.01 18.15
N THR A 343 -25.23 1.23 17.19
CA THR A 343 -25.13 -0.23 17.23
C THR A 343 -23.75 -0.74 16.78
N PRO A 344 -23.24 -1.87 17.30
CA PRO A 344 -21.98 -2.46 16.85
C PRO A 344 -21.93 -2.79 15.35
N LYS A 345 -20.86 -2.40 14.63
CA LYS A 345 -20.58 -2.90 13.27
C LYS A 345 -20.11 -4.35 13.27
N PHE A 346 -19.53 -4.78 14.39
CA PHE A 346 -18.88 -6.08 14.54
C PHE A 346 -19.57 -6.88 15.65
N LYS A 347 -19.62 -8.20 15.47
CA LYS A 347 -20.11 -9.13 16.48
C LYS A 347 -18.95 -9.71 17.28
N THR A 348 -19.26 -10.38 18.37
CA THR A 348 -18.29 -11.21 19.09
C THR A 348 -18.36 -12.68 18.64
N GLU A 349 -17.24 -13.38 18.72
CA GLU A 349 -17.18 -14.84 18.66
C GLU A 349 -16.29 -15.36 19.81
N ARG A 350 -16.64 -16.53 20.36
CA ARG A 350 -15.87 -17.20 21.41
C ARG A 350 -14.61 -17.84 20.85
N PHE A 351 -13.46 -17.39 21.31
CA PHE A 351 -12.17 -18.01 21.06
C PHE A 351 -11.81 -19.02 22.17
N THR A 352 -11.37 -20.20 21.75
CA THR A 352 -11.04 -21.35 22.60
C THR A 352 -9.68 -21.96 22.27
N GLY A 353 -8.85 -21.25 21.50
CA GLY A 353 -7.48 -21.64 21.22
C GLY A 353 -6.61 -21.67 22.48
N PRO A 354 -5.37 -22.17 22.37
CA PRO A 354 -4.46 -22.25 23.50
C PRO A 354 -4.13 -20.86 24.05
N LEU A 355 -4.04 -20.73 25.38
CA LEU A 355 -3.62 -19.46 25.98
C LEU A 355 -2.17 -19.10 25.57
N PHE A 356 -1.28 -20.10 25.56
CA PHE A 356 0.10 -19.99 25.10
C PHE A 356 0.44 -21.20 24.20
N ILE A 357 1.19 -21.00 23.13
CA ILE A 357 1.69 -22.08 22.24
C ILE A 357 3.11 -22.47 22.65
N ASP A 358 4.07 -21.57 22.48
CA ASP A 358 5.50 -21.74 22.80
C ASP A 358 6.00 -20.73 23.84
N GLY A 359 5.06 -20.08 24.52
CA GLY A 359 5.29 -19.08 25.56
C GLY A 359 5.24 -17.65 25.00
N PRO A 360 5.13 -16.63 25.87
CA PRO A 360 4.98 -15.25 25.39
C PRO A 360 6.20 -14.80 24.59
N SER A 361 5.96 -14.30 23.40
CA SER A 361 6.95 -13.71 22.51
C SER A 361 6.52 -12.35 22.02
N ALA A 362 7.49 -11.51 21.68
CA ALA A 362 7.20 -10.27 20.98
C ALA A 362 6.53 -10.53 19.63
N ALA A 363 6.84 -11.66 18.98
CA ALA A 363 6.31 -12.01 17.67
C ALA A 363 4.79 -12.21 17.68
N ASP A 364 4.22 -12.70 18.79
CA ASP A 364 2.79 -12.97 18.92
C ASP A 364 1.98 -11.67 18.82
N VAL A 365 2.52 -10.55 19.28
CA VAL A 365 1.74 -9.31 19.41
C VAL A 365 1.42 -8.69 18.05
N ARG A 366 0.14 -8.62 17.70
CA ARG A 366 -0.38 -7.89 16.53
C ARG A 366 -1.45 -6.89 16.90
N GLN A 367 -1.19 -5.61 16.67
CA GLN A 367 -2.20 -4.56 16.81
C GLN A 367 -3.30 -4.69 15.74
N GLY A 368 -4.57 -4.55 16.17
CA GLY A 368 -5.73 -4.48 15.27
C GLY A 368 -6.10 -3.07 14.81
N ALA A 369 -7.38 -2.88 14.48
CA ALA A 369 -7.91 -1.61 13.94
C ALA A 369 -8.25 -0.62 15.06
N ILE A 370 -7.25 -0.21 15.84
CA ILE A 370 -7.43 0.72 16.97
C ILE A 370 -6.16 1.54 17.20
N GLY A 371 -6.30 2.79 17.65
CA GLY A 371 -5.19 3.73 17.90
C GLY A 371 -4.39 3.48 19.20
N ASN A 372 -4.32 2.25 19.69
CA ASN A 372 -3.74 1.93 20.99
C ASN A 372 -2.25 1.52 20.96
N CYS A 373 -1.49 1.85 19.91
CA CYS A 373 -0.14 1.31 19.61
C CYS A 373 0.86 1.24 20.78
N TYR A 374 0.74 2.17 21.74
CA TYR A 374 1.52 2.20 22.97
C TYR A 374 1.38 0.92 23.81
N PHE A 375 0.21 0.27 23.77
CA PHE A 375 -0.09 -0.97 24.46
C PHE A 375 0.64 -2.18 23.84
N PRO A 376 0.42 -2.56 22.57
CA PRO A 376 1.14 -3.68 21.97
C PRO A 376 2.66 -3.46 21.94
N ALA A 377 3.16 -2.23 21.76
CA ALA A 377 4.59 -1.96 21.85
C ALA A 377 5.15 -2.24 23.26
N ALA A 378 4.40 -1.89 24.31
CA ALA A 378 4.77 -2.22 25.68
C ALA A 378 4.77 -3.74 25.90
N LEU A 379 3.68 -4.42 25.57
CA LEU A 379 3.54 -5.86 25.80
C LEU A 379 4.56 -6.68 25.02
N ALA A 380 4.86 -6.32 23.76
CA ALA A 380 5.90 -6.98 22.97
C ALA A 380 7.29 -6.80 23.60
N SER A 381 7.61 -5.62 24.15
CA SER A 381 8.88 -5.41 24.85
C SER A 381 8.99 -6.18 26.18
N VAL A 382 7.88 -6.32 26.92
CA VAL A 382 7.81 -7.16 28.13
C VAL A 382 7.99 -8.63 27.76
N ALA A 383 7.30 -9.11 26.72
CA ALA A 383 7.42 -10.49 26.25
C ALA A 383 8.85 -10.80 25.77
N ALA A 384 9.52 -9.87 25.07
CA ALA A 384 10.90 -10.07 24.62
C ALA A 384 11.92 -10.17 25.77
N MET A 385 11.73 -9.39 26.84
CA MET A 385 12.75 -9.20 27.88
C MET A 385 12.47 -10.01 29.15
N GLN A 386 11.19 -10.17 29.52
CA GLN A 386 10.73 -10.82 30.74
C GLN A 386 9.39 -11.57 30.49
N PRO A 387 9.38 -12.61 29.63
CA PRO A 387 8.15 -13.31 29.22
C PRO A 387 7.38 -13.92 30.39
N ASP A 388 8.07 -14.29 31.48
CA ASP A 388 7.43 -14.83 32.68
C ASP A 388 6.45 -13.85 33.35
N ILE A 389 6.63 -12.54 33.17
CA ILE A 389 5.65 -11.54 33.64
C ILE A 389 4.32 -11.72 32.91
N ILE A 390 4.35 -11.90 31.59
CA ILE A 390 3.14 -12.15 30.78
C ILE A 390 2.53 -13.52 31.12
N LYS A 391 3.38 -14.53 31.29
CA LYS A 391 2.92 -15.88 31.64
C LYS A 391 2.18 -15.91 32.98
N ASN A 392 2.68 -15.17 33.97
CA ASN A 392 2.12 -15.15 35.32
C ASN A 392 0.95 -14.16 35.49
N MET A 393 0.80 -13.17 34.59
CA MET A 393 -0.29 -12.19 34.70
C MET A 393 -1.63 -12.75 34.22
N VAL A 394 -1.66 -13.79 33.37
CA VAL A 394 -2.88 -14.38 32.85
C VAL A 394 -3.13 -15.75 33.47
N LYS A 395 -4.27 -15.90 34.12
CA LYS A 395 -4.75 -17.19 34.63
C LYS A 395 -5.95 -17.65 33.80
N ASP A 396 -5.82 -18.82 33.17
CA ASP A 396 -6.97 -19.58 32.65
C ASP A 396 -7.75 -20.18 33.83
N ASN A 397 -9.04 -19.89 33.92
CA ASN A 397 -9.90 -20.40 35.00
C ASN A 397 -10.53 -21.76 34.66
N GLY A 398 -10.38 -22.27 33.44
CA GLY A 398 -10.89 -23.57 32.99
C GLY A 398 -12.39 -23.60 32.69
N ASP A 399 -13.09 -22.46 32.79
CA ASP A 399 -14.52 -22.28 32.52
C ASP A 399 -14.78 -21.44 31.25
N GLY A 400 -13.74 -21.23 30.43
CA GLY A 400 -13.76 -20.32 29.28
C GLY A 400 -13.54 -18.84 29.65
N THR A 401 -13.17 -18.56 30.90
CA THR A 401 -12.79 -17.23 31.39
C THR A 401 -11.33 -17.16 31.80
N TYR A 402 -10.80 -15.94 31.81
CA TYR A 402 -9.43 -15.61 32.14
C TYR A 402 -9.41 -14.49 33.18
N THR A 403 -8.47 -14.57 34.11
CA THR A 403 -8.18 -13.50 35.05
C THR A 403 -6.83 -12.89 34.72
N VAL A 404 -6.82 -11.60 34.39
CA VAL A 404 -5.62 -10.84 34.04
C VAL A 404 -5.25 -9.88 35.17
N LYS A 405 -3.98 -9.91 35.58
CA LYS A 405 -3.42 -9.06 36.64
C LYS A 405 -2.71 -7.84 36.05
N PHE A 406 -3.16 -6.66 36.42
CA PHE A 406 -2.48 -5.38 36.20
C PHE A 406 -2.10 -4.75 37.55
N ASN A 407 -1.51 -3.57 37.50
CA ASN A 407 -1.11 -2.78 38.64
C ASN A 407 -1.46 -1.31 38.39
N THR A 408 -1.78 -0.55 39.43
CA THR A 408 -1.99 0.91 39.33
C THR A 408 -0.67 1.70 39.31
N ALA A 409 0.42 1.08 38.84
CA ALA A 409 1.76 1.66 38.86
C ALA A 409 1.88 2.81 37.86
N ASN A 410 2.84 3.70 38.07
CA ASN A 410 3.11 4.83 37.18
C ASN A 410 4.60 5.19 37.24
N SER A 411 5.00 6.29 36.60
CA SER A 411 6.41 6.73 36.57
C SER A 411 7.05 6.99 37.94
N TYR A 412 6.27 7.06 39.02
CA TYR A 412 6.74 7.37 40.37
C TYR A 412 6.55 6.23 41.38
N SER A 413 5.66 5.28 41.14
CA SER A 413 5.29 4.25 42.13
C SER A 413 4.89 2.91 41.52
N GLY A 414 5.15 1.81 42.24
CA GLY A 414 4.87 0.42 41.81
C GLY A 414 3.40 -0.02 41.87
N GLY A 415 2.49 0.84 42.32
CA GLY A 415 1.04 0.59 42.29
C GLY A 415 0.56 -0.57 43.17
N ARG A 416 -0.74 -0.85 43.09
CA ARG A 416 -1.40 -2.00 43.72
C ARG A 416 -1.96 -2.94 42.64
N PRO A 417 -2.03 -4.25 42.89
CA PRO A 417 -2.57 -5.20 41.93
C PRO A 417 -4.06 -4.94 41.66
N VAL A 418 -4.46 -5.16 40.40
CA VAL A 418 -5.83 -5.10 39.91
C VAL A 418 -6.09 -6.37 39.12
N GLU A 419 -7.13 -7.13 39.47
CA GLU A 419 -7.54 -8.31 38.72
C GLU A 419 -8.76 -7.99 37.87
N VAL A 420 -8.72 -8.40 36.60
CA VAL A 420 -9.81 -8.23 35.64
C VAL A 420 -10.20 -9.60 35.12
N LYS A 421 -11.47 -9.98 35.28
CA LYS A 421 -12.01 -11.23 34.74
C LYS A 421 -12.69 -10.95 33.41
N VAL A 422 -12.30 -11.67 32.37
CA VAL A 422 -12.86 -11.61 31.01
C VAL A 422 -13.12 -13.01 30.50
N ASP A 423 -13.97 -13.17 29.50
CA ASP A 423 -14.08 -14.42 28.74
C ASP A 423 -13.33 -14.34 27.40
N GLY A 424 -13.36 -15.43 26.64
CA GLY A 424 -12.78 -15.53 25.30
C GLY A 424 -13.59 -14.87 24.18
N ASP A 425 -14.63 -14.08 24.46
CA ASP A 425 -15.38 -13.40 23.40
C ASP A 425 -14.57 -12.22 22.86
N LEU A 426 -14.25 -12.24 21.57
CA LEU A 426 -13.54 -11.16 20.91
C LEU A 426 -14.41 -10.60 19.80
N TYR A 427 -14.43 -9.28 19.65
CA TYR A 427 -15.02 -8.67 18.46
C TYR A 427 -14.28 -9.19 17.24
N VAL A 428 -15.02 -9.70 16.26
CA VAL A 428 -14.45 -10.28 15.05
C VAL A 428 -14.79 -9.46 13.84
N ARG A 429 -13.83 -9.45 12.91
CA ARG A 429 -14.04 -8.91 11.58
C ARG A 429 -14.93 -9.86 10.79
N SER A 430 -15.55 -9.35 9.73
CA SER A 430 -16.33 -10.18 8.82
C SER A 430 -15.52 -11.37 8.29
N PHE A 431 -14.22 -11.19 8.02
CA PHE A 431 -13.32 -12.26 7.56
C PHE A 431 -12.79 -13.23 8.63
N GLY A 432 -13.26 -13.12 9.88
CA GLY A 432 -12.76 -13.95 10.97
C GLY A 432 -11.45 -13.42 11.57
N GLY A 433 -11.15 -13.89 12.79
CA GLY A 433 -10.09 -13.32 13.61
C GLY A 433 -10.51 -12.01 14.31
N PRO A 434 -9.73 -11.56 15.31
CA PRO A 434 -10.10 -10.43 16.14
C PRO A 434 -10.00 -9.09 15.40
N LEU A 435 -10.94 -8.18 15.71
CA LEU A 435 -10.97 -6.79 15.25
C LEU A 435 -9.77 -6.00 15.78
N TYR A 436 -9.53 -6.14 17.07
CA TYR A 436 -8.43 -5.54 17.81
C TYR A 436 -7.22 -6.48 17.83
N GLY A 437 -6.53 -6.58 18.96
CA GLY A 437 -5.34 -7.38 19.13
C GLY A 437 -5.54 -8.83 18.73
N GLY A 438 -4.55 -9.42 18.07
CA GLY A 438 -4.51 -10.83 17.73
C GLY A 438 -3.11 -11.39 17.82
N SER A 439 -2.97 -12.71 17.63
CA SER A 439 -1.66 -13.36 17.60
C SER A 439 -1.10 -13.50 16.16
N LEU A 440 0.18 -13.19 15.96
CA LEU A 440 0.94 -13.41 14.72
C LEU A 440 1.70 -14.74 14.77
N GLY A 441 2.07 -15.27 13.60
CA GLY A 441 2.85 -16.52 13.50
C GLY A 441 2.05 -17.82 13.67
N GLY A 442 0.73 -17.72 13.91
CA GLY A 442 -0.18 -18.86 14.09
C GLY A 442 -1.48 -18.76 13.29
N SER A 443 -2.45 -19.62 13.61
CA SER A 443 -3.79 -19.57 13.01
C SER A 443 -4.61 -18.43 13.60
N THR A 444 -5.44 -17.75 12.81
CA THR A 444 -6.46 -16.81 13.30
C THR A 444 -7.81 -17.50 13.60
N ALA A 445 -7.88 -18.82 13.45
CA ALA A 445 -9.08 -19.60 13.73
C ALA A 445 -9.38 -19.62 15.24
N LYS A 446 -10.67 -19.56 15.58
CA LYS A 446 -11.13 -19.37 16.97
C LYS A 446 -10.64 -20.43 17.96
N ASP A 447 -10.43 -21.65 17.49
CA ASP A 447 -10.03 -22.83 18.25
C ASP A 447 -8.52 -23.10 18.22
N LYS A 448 -7.74 -22.27 17.52
CA LYS A 448 -6.30 -22.50 17.29
C LYS A 448 -5.42 -21.29 17.53
N MET A 449 -5.99 -20.08 17.48
CA MET A 449 -5.24 -18.85 17.73
C MET A 449 -4.72 -18.81 19.16
N GLU A 450 -3.48 -18.38 19.33
CA GLU A 450 -2.94 -18.11 20.65
C GLU A 450 -3.63 -16.90 21.28
N LEU A 451 -4.05 -17.04 22.55
CA LEU A 451 -5.00 -16.10 23.14
C LEU A 451 -4.41 -15.08 24.11
N TRP A 452 -3.17 -15.23 24.59
CA TRP A 452 -2.69 -14.37 25.67
C TRP A 452 -2.78 -12.87 25.33
N PHE A 453 -2.36 -12.46 24.14
CA PHE A 453 -2.34 -11.05 23.76
C PHE A 453 -3.76 -10.46 23.62
N PRO A 454 -4.68 -11.03 22.81
CA PRO A 454 -6.05 -10.52 22.73
C PRO A 454 -6.79 -10.52 24.08
N ILE A 455 -6.58 -11.53 24.92
CA ILE A 455 -7.20 -11.60 26.25
C ILE A 455 -6.68 -10.48 27.16
N VAL A 456 -5.37 -10.24 27.15
CA VAL A 456 -4.75 -9.15 27.93
C VAL A 456 -5.22 -7.78 27.42
N GLU A 457 -5.37 -7.58 26.11
CA GLU A 457 -5.91 -6.33 25.56
C GLU A 457 -7.38 -6.12 25.94
N LYS A 458 -8.23 -7.16 25.82
CA LYS A 458 -9.63 -7.10 26.25
C LYS A 458 -9.75 -6.73 27.73
N ALA A 459 -8.97 -7.39 28.59
CA ALA A 459 -8.96 -7.12 30.02
C ALA A 459 -8.48 -5.69 30.33
N TYR A 460 -7.49 -5.20 29.58
CA TYR A 460 -7.02 -3.82 29.72
C TYR A 460 -8.10 -2.81 29.31
N ALA A 461 -8.78 -3.04 28.18
CA ALA A 461 -9.91 -2.22 27.74
C ALA A 461 -11.04 -2.20 28.79
N GLN A 462 -11.38 -3.34 29.37
CA GLN A 462 -12.40 -3.42 30.43
C GLN A 462 -11.99 -2.68 31.71
N TRP A 463 -10.72 -2.77 32.11
CA TRP A 463 -10.23 -2.02 33.26
C TRP A 463 -10.22 -0.50 33.02
N LYS A 464 -9.79 -0.07 31.84
CA LYS A 464 -9.74 1.36 31.49
C LYS A 464 -11.12 1.93 31.13
N GLY A 465 -12.08 1.07 30.78
CA GLY A 465 -13.49 1.40 30.59
C GLY A 465 -14.07 0.95 29.25
N SER A 466 -13.29 1.04 28.16
CA SER A 466 -13.71 0.62 26.81
C SER A 466 -12.53 0.52 25.83
N PHE A 467 -12.76 -0.08 24.67
CA PHE A 467 -11.84 0.04 23.54
C PHE A 467 -11.74 1.49 23.05
N ASP A 468 -12.83 2.26 23.10
CA ASP A 468 -12.79 3.71 22.84
C ASP A 468 -11.77 4.44 23.73
N THR A 469 -11.76 4.14 25.02
CA THR A 469 -10.86 4.79 25.99
C THR A 469 -9.40 4.51 25.66
N ILE A 470 -9.06 3.26 25.36
CA ILE A 470 -7.66 2.88 25.10
C ILE A 470 -7.21 3.21 23.67
N GLY A 471 -8.15 3.44 22.75
CA GLY A 471 -7.91 3.71 21.33
C GLY A 471 -7.52 5.15 21.00
N ASN A 472 -7.65 6.08 21.95
CA ASN A 472 -7.36 7.50 21.76
C ASN A 472 -5.90 7.89 22.12
N GLY A 473 -4.96 6.95 21.98
CA GLY A 473 -3.54 7.16 22.30
C GLY A 473 -3.18 6.95 23.77
N GLY A 474 -1.88 6.95 24.07
CA GLY A 474 -1.36 6.63 25.40
C GLY A 474 0.17 6.54 25.45
N VAL A 475 0.71 6.09 26.58
CA VAL A 475 2.16 6.05 26.83
C VAL A 475 2.61 4.62 27.12
N ALA A 476 3.55 4.11 26.32
CA ALA A 476 4.01 2.72 26.44
C ALA A 476 4.69 2.45 27.80
N GLY A 477 5.44 3.43 28.32
CA GLY A 477 6.01 3.37 29.66
C GLY A 477 4.97 3.16 30.77
N GLN A 478 3.80 3.78 30.64
CA GLN A 478 2.70 3.61 31.59
C GLN A 478 2.17 2.17 31.54
N VAL A 479 1.97 1.60 30.34
CA VAL A 479 1.52 0.21 30.20
C VAL A 479 2.56 -0.76 30.76
N MET A 480 3.85 -0.55 30.50
CA MET A 480 4.91 -1.39 31.08
C MET A 480 4.86 -1.34 32.62
N ALA A 481 4.65 -0.16 33.21
CA ALA A 481 4.51 -0.04 34.65
C ALA A 481 3.29 -0.80 35.18
N GLU A 482 2.14 -0.65 34.52
CA GLU A 482 0.90 -1.30 34.93
C GLU A 482 0.97 -2.83 34.77
N VAL A 483 1.68 -3.34 33.79
CA VAL A 483 1.92 -4.79 33.62
C VAL A 483 2.91 -5.31 34.67
N MET A 484 4.01 -4.58 34.92
CA MET A 484 5.13 -5.07 35.73
C MET A 484 5.06 -4.69 37.21
N GLY A 485 4.19 -3.76 37.61
CA GLY A 485 4.15 -3.21 38.97
C GLY A 485 5.38 -2.39 39.34
N ARG A 486 6.09 -1.83 38.36
CA ARG A 486 7.37 -1.13 38.55
C ARG A 486 7.31 0.26 37.92
N PRO A 487 7.95 1.28 38.52
CA PRO A 487 8.05 2.58 37.88
C PRO A 487 8.85 2.53 36.57
N TYR A 488 8.63 3.50 35.69
CA TYR A 488 9.41 3.69 34.48
C TYR A 488 10.03 5.09 34.44
N SER A 489 11.12 5.23 33.70
CA SER A 489 11.71 6.51 33.32
C SER A 489 11.48 6.79 31.84
N TYR A 490 11.48 8.05 31.45
CA TYR A 490 11.49 8.45 30.05
C TYR A 490 12.55 9.53 29.82
N GLU A 491 13.09 9.58 28.61
CA GLU A 491 14.05 10.60 28.21
C GLU A 491 13.78 11.02 26.77
N ASN A 492 13.76 12.33 26.52
CA ASN A 492 13.65 12.88 25.18
C ASN A 492 14.91 12.51 24.37
N LEU A 493 14.71 12.16 23.11
CA LEU A 493 15.76 11.84 22.16
C LEU A 493 15.95 13.01 21.17
N SER A 494 17.20 13.27 20.84
CA SER A 494 17.62 14.18 19.78
C SER A 494 18.99 13.78 19.24
N ALA A 495 19.40 14.37 18.13
CA ALA A 495 20.75 14.16 17.59
C ALA A 495 21.85 14.47 18.63
N ALA A 496 21.64 15.46 19.51
CA ALA A 496 22.63 15.91 20.49
C ALA A 496 22.86 14.91 21.63
N ASN A 497 21.93 13.98 21.90
CA ASN A 497 22.07 12.99 22.96
C ASN A 497 22.00 11.54 22.47
N ALA A 498 22.08 11.31 21.16
CA ALA A 498 21.92 10.00 20.56
C ALA A 498 22.90 8.96 21.12
N ASP A 499 24.19 9.30 21.27
CA ASP A 499 25.20 8.40 21.85
C ASP A 499 24.92 8.05 23.31
N ARG A 500 24.48 9.03 24.11
CA ARG A 500 24.06 8.76 25.50
C ARG A 500 22.86 7.83 25.51
N MET A 501 21.88 8.05 24.65
CA MET A 501 20.70 7.20 24.57
C MET A 501 21.08 5.78 24.17
N PHE A 502 22.01 5.62 23.23
CA PHE A 502 22.52 4.31 22.81
C PHE A 502 23.10 3.52 24.00
N GLU A 503 23.96 4.14 24.82
CA GLU A 503 24.52 3.48 26.01
C GLU A 503 23.46 3.16 27.07
N ARG A 504 22.44 4.02 27.22
CA ARG A 504 21.30 3.74 28.11
C ARG A 504 20.50 2.53 27.62
N ILE A 505 20.17 2.45 26.33
CA ILE A 505 19.47 1.30 25.75
C ILE A 505 20.31 0.03 25.87
N LYS A 506 21.62 0.12 25.60
CA LYS A 506 22.56 -1.00 25.76
C LYS A 506 22.57 -1.56 27.17
N THR A 507 22.67 -0.68 28.17
CA THR A 507 22.67 -1.05 29.59
C THR A 507 21.33 -1.67 30.01
N ALA A 508 20.22 -1.08 29.57
CA ALA A 508 18.88 -1.56 29.87
C ALA A 508 18.59 -2.93 29.22
N ALA A 509 18.96 -3.12 27.95
CA ALA A 509 18.83 -4.40 27.26
C ALA A 509 19.66 -5.50 27.93
N ALA A 510 20.92 -5.21 28.32
CA ALA A 510 21.76 -6.15 29.04
C ALA A 510 21.19 -6.55 30.41
N ALA A 511 20.41 -5.66 31.04
CA ALA A 511 19.70 -5.93 32.28
C ALA A 511 18.30 -6.54 32.08
N GLY A 512 17.92 -6.90 30.84
CA GLY A 512 16.61 -7.47 30.53
C GLY A 512 15.45 -6.53 30.83
N LYS A 513 15.64 -5.20 30.68
CA LYS A 513 14.60 -4.20 30.95
C LYS A 513 13.75 -3.94 29.70
N PRO A 514 12.42 -4.10 29.77
CA PRO A 514 11.50 -3.65 28.73
C PRO A 514 11.65 -2.16 28.42
N MET A 515 11.57 -1.85 27.12
CA MET A 515 11.76 -0.50 26.59
C MET A 515 10.85 -0.26 25.38
N ALA A 516 10.42 0.98 25.22
CA ALA A 516 9.63 1.41 24.07
C ALA A 516 10.01 2.83 23.66
N ALA A 517 9.77 3.18 22.40
CA ALA A 517 10.03 4.51 21.85
C ALA A 517 8.81 5.04 21.10
N GLY A 518 8.58 6.36 21.18
CA GLY A 518 7.51 7.05 20.46
C GLY A 518 8.06 7.95 19.38
N THR A 519 7.41 8.00 18.22
CA THR A 519 7.76 8.91 17.12
C THR A 519 7.21 10.32 17.34
N TYR A 520 7.71 11.31 16.59
CA TYR A 520 7.09 12.64 16.54
C TYR A 520 5.68 12.60 15.93
N GLY A 521 4.90 13.66 16.15
CA GLY A 521 3.52 13.80 15.66
C GLY A 521 3.39 13.97 14.15
N THR A 522 2.14 14.04 13.69
CA THR A 522 1.76 14.17 12.28
C THR A 522 2.04 15.55 11.67
N ASP A 523 2.31 16.56 12.51
CA ASP A 523 2.83 17.87 12.13
C ASP A 523 4.18 17.78 11.40
N GLN A 524 4.87 16.63 11.53
CA GLN A 524 6.16 16.35 10.91
C GLN A 524 6.09 15.13 9.98
N SER A 525 4.93 14.87 9.37
CA SER A 525 4.67 13.72 8.49
C SER A 525 5.71 13.55 7.37
N ALA A 526 6.24 14.65 6.83
CA ALA A 526 7.27 14.63 5.78
C ALA A 526 8.56 13.89 6.18
N ARG A 527 8.87 13.77 7.48
CA ARG A 527 10.04 13.01 7.97
C ARG A 527 9.93 11.52 7.73
N TYR A 528 8.71 11.01 7.63
CA TYR A 528 8.40 9.59 7.62
C TYR A 528 8.20 9.04 6.20
N THR A 529 8.08 9.92 5.21
CA THR A 529 7.95 9.54 3.80
C THR A 529 9.07 8.57 3.41
N ASN A 530 8.68 7.37 2.94
CA ASN A 530 9.59 6.32 2.46
C ASN A 530 10.56 5.74 3.50
N THR A 531 10.23 5.88 4.79
CA THR A 531 11.08 5.33 5.86
C THR A 531 10.62 3.96 6.35
N GLY A 532 9.39 3.54 6.07
CA GLY A 532 8.77 2.38 6.73
C GLY A 532 8.39 2.63 8.20
N VAL A 533 8.66 3.82 8.73
CA VAL A 533 8.30 4.28 10.07
C VAL A 533 7.13 5.26 9.99
N TYR A 534 6.34 5.37 11.05
CA TYR A 534 5.10 6.14 11.07
C TYR A 534 5.09 7.17 12.21
N ALA A 535 4.57 8.36 11.90
CA ALA A 535 4.31 9.41 12.88
C ALA A 535 3.25 8.97 13.90
N ASN A 536 3.30 9.59 15.10
CA ASN A 536 2.36 9.35 16.19
C ASN A 536 2.16 7.86 16.53
N HIS A 537 3.27 7.10 16.53
CA HIS A 537 3.26 5.65 16.68
C HIS A 537 4.33 5.19 17.67
N ALA A 538 4.04 4.10 18.40
CA ALA A 538 4.95 3.52 19.38
C ALA A 538 5.61 2.24 18.84
N TYR A 539 6.88 2.05 19.19
CA TYR A 539 7.68 0.89 18.81
C TYR A 539 8.30 0.25 20.05
N SER A 540 8.49 -1.06 20.02
CA SER A 540 9.29 -1.76 21.04
C SER A 540 10.77 -1.48 20.77
N VAL A 541 11.56 -1.20 21.81
CA VAL A 541 13.02 -1.14 21.70
C VAL A 541 13.59 -2.43 22.28
N LEU A 542 14.28 -3.20 21.45
CA LEU A 542 14.76 -4.54 21.78
C LEU A 542 16.26 -4.55 22.11
N GLY A 543 16.94 -3.42 21.97
CA GLY A 543 18.35 -3.27 22.29
C GLY A 543 19.09 -2.50 21.21
N VAL A 544 20.40 -2.67 21.18
CA VAL A 544 21.30 -2.03 20.23
C VAL A 544 22.33 -3.01 19.69
N GLU A 545 22.97 -2.65 18.59
CA GLU A 545 24.17 -3.31 18.09
C GLU A 545 25.13 -2.32 17.45
N GLU A 546 26.39 -2.73 17.34
CA GLU A 546 27.42 -1.97 16.63
C GLU A 546 28.04 -2.87 15.55
N LYS A 547 28.11 -2.38 14.32
CA LYS A 547 28.65 -3.10 13.17
C LYS A 547 29.56 -2.16 12.40
N ASN A 548 30.82 -2.56 12.19
CA ASN A 548 31.83 -1.77 11.46
C ASN A 548 32.00 -0.32 11.98
N GLY A 549 31.86 -0.11 13.29
CA GLY A 549 31.94 1.21 13.93
C GLY A 549 30.66 2.05 13.81
N GLU A 550 29.59 1.53 13.19
CA GLU A 550 28.29 2.18 13.11
C GLU A 550 27.32 1.60 14.15
N LYS A 551 26.55 2.48 14.79
CA LYS A 551 25.63 2.17 15.89
C LYS A 551 24.20 2.02 15.37
N PHE A 552 23.52 0.98 15.83
CA PHE A 552 22.15 0.68 15.44
C PHE A 552 21.24 0.35 16.63
N VAL A 553 19.95 0.60 16.46
CA VAL A 553 18.90 0.27 17.43
C VAL A 553 18.02 -0.85 16.86
N LYS A 554 17.74 -1.87 17.67
CA LYS A 554 16.82 -2.97 17.34
C LYS A 554 15.43 -2.60 17.78
N LEU A 555 14.48 -2.63 16.85
CA LEU A 555 13.12 -2.14 17.05
C LEU A 555 12.11 -3.19 16.60
N ARG A 556 10.89 -3.06 17.12
CA ARG A 556 9.73 -3.77 16.58
C ARG A 556 8.53 -2.85 16.41
N ASN A 557 7.94 -2.84 15.22
CA ASN A 557 6.63 -2.26 14.94
C ASN A 557 5.54 -3.18 15.50
N PRO A 558 4.68 -2.72 16.44
CA PRO A 558 3.61 -3.54 17.02
C PRO A 558 2.52 -3.96 16.03
N TRP A 559 2.53 -3.41 14.81
CA TRP A 559 1.69 -3.91 13.72
C TRP A 559 2.15 -5.28 13.20
N GLY A 560 3.37 -5.68 13.55
CA GLY A 560 4.03 -6.90 13.06
C GLY A 560 4.26 -6.89 11.56
N GLN A 561 4.45 -5.69 11.00
CA GLN A 561 4.73 -5.41 9.60
C GLN A 561 5.26 -3.96 9.48
N SER A 562 5.70 -3.59 8.28
CA SER A 562 6.25 -2.26 7.94
C SER A 562 7.50 -1.92 8.74
N GLU A 563 8.64 -2.24 8.16
CA GLU A 563 9.97 -2.06 8.72
C GLU A 563 10.76 -0.94 8.05
N TYR A 564 11.68 -0.34 8.81
CA TYR A 564 12.72 0.50 8.22
C TYR A 564 13.64 -0.33 7.31
N GLY A 565 13.85 0.13 6.08
CA GLY A 565 14.77 -0.47 5.13
C GLY A 565 14.30 -1.78 4.48
N HIS A 566 13.11 -2.28 4.84
CA HIS A 566 12.47 -3.47 4.27
C HIS A 566 13.40 -4.71 4.24
N ASP A 567 13.52 -5.41 5.37
CA ASP A 567 14.44 -6.56 5.51
C ASP A 567 13.91 -7.88 4.88
N GLY A 568 12.78 -7.81 4.17
CA GLY A 568 12.16 -8.92 3.45
C GLY A 568 11.28 -9.87 4.27
N LYS A 569 11.13 -9.66 5.59
CA LYS A 569 10.36 -10.57 6.46
C LYS A 569 8.96 -10.07 6.80
N ASN A 570 8.77 -8.74 6.85
CA ASN A 570 7.50 -8.09 7.19
C ASN A 570 6.86 -8.62 8.49
N ASP A 571 7.68 -8.80 9.54
CA ASP A 571 7.30 -9.32 10.86
C ASP A 571 7.32 -8.22 11.95
N GLY A 572 7.58 -6.98 11.54
CA GLY A 572 7.73 -5.80 12.37
C GLY A 572 9.12 -5.62 12.96
N PHE A 573 10.01 -6.60 12.92
CA PHE A 573 11.34 -6.50 13.52
C PHE A 573 12.32 -5.85 12.55
N PHE A 574 13.09 -4.87 13.02
CA PHE A 574 14.09 -4.23 12.17
C PHE A 574 15.22 -3.59 12.99
N THR A 575 16.28 -3.24 12.28
CA THR A 575 17.41 -2.52 12.82
C THR A 575 17.57 -1.18 12.09
N MET A 576 17.85 -0.11 12.83
CA MET A 576 17.93 1.25 12.29
C MET A 576 19.23 1.94 12.74
N PRO A 577 19.92 2.68 11.86
CA PRO A 577 21.04 3.53 12.28
C PRO A 577 20.63 4.50 13.38
N LEU A 578 21.49 4.65 14.40
CA LEU A 578 21.22 5.51 15.56
C LEU A 578 20.90 6.96 15.16
N ALA A 579 21.57 7.48 14.12
CA ALA A 579 21.30 8.81 13.59
C ALA A 579 19.86 8.94 13.08
N LYS A 580 19.36 7.93 12.36
CA LYS A 580 17.98 7.93 11.86
C LYS A 580 16.97 7.72 12.98
N PHE A 581 17.31 6.91 13.97
CA PHE A 581 16.51 6.77 15.18
C PHE A 581 16.34 8.12 15.90
N ALA A 582 17.42 8.89 16.06
CA ALA A 582 17.39 10.21 16.68
C ALA A 582 16.64 11.29 15.85
N GLU A 583 16.48 11.07 14.55
CA GLU A 583 15.72 11.95 13.66
C GLU A 583 14.19 11.70 13.73
N LEU A 584 13.80 10.42 13.81
CA LEU A 584 12.41 9.97 13.71
C LEU A 584 11.72 9.78 15.07
N TYR A 585 12.47 9.51 16.14
CA TYR A 585 11.90 9.20 17.45
C TYR A 585 12.09 10.35 18.43
N ARG A 586 11.05 10.60 19.23
CA ARG A 586 10.98 11.72 20.16
C ARG A 586 11.50 11.36 21.55
N ALA A 587 11.24 10.15 22.02
CA ALA A 587 11.57 9.74 23.38
C ALA A 587 11.68 8.22 23.53
N VAL A 588 12.42 7.78 24.54
CA VAL A 588 12.55 6.38 24.95
C VAL A 588 12.07 6.22 26.39
N HIS A 589 11.26 5.20 26.63
CA HIS A 589 10.75 4.75 27.93
C HIS A 589 11.48 3.48 28.36
N ILE A 590 11.91 3.40 29.61
CA ILE A 590 12.65 2.27 30.17
C ILE A 590 12.10 1.94 31.56
N ILE A 591 11.80 0.68 31.85
CA ILE A 591 11.40 0.27 33.20
C ILE A 591 12.55 0.44 34.20
N ASN A 592 12.26 0.86 35.44
CA ASN A 592 13.29 1.09 36.46
C ASN A 592 13.79 -0.19 37.13
#